data_AF-A0AA36AIP9-F1
#
_entry.id   AF-A0AA36AIP9-F1
#
_cell.length_a   1.000
_cell.length_b   1.000
_cell.length_c   1.000
_cell.angle_alpha   90.00
_cell.angle_beta   90.00
_cell.angle_gamma   90.00
#
_symmetry.space_group_name_H-M   'P 1'
#
loop_
_entity.id
_entity.type
_entity.pdbx_description
1 polymer ?
#
loop_
_entity_poly.entity_id
_entity_poly.type
_entity_poly.pdbx_seq_one_letter_code
_entity_poly.pdbx_strand_id
1 'polypeptide(L)'
;MLNSNDVSEYLKISADGLEARCDASSFESVRCTFQVNSGVWYYEVTIVTAGVMQIGWATKNSKFLNHDGYGIGDDEYSMAYDGCRQLIWYNAHSRPHKHPCWKAGDVLGLLLEVDKQQLVFLLNGNSLPPNKELFTHAKSGFFAAASFMSYQQCEFNFGAKPFRYPPKVAFKKFNDYGKLSSDEKVILPRYRKMALLQKKTLLEGSCTLCCDKQASMVLLPCQHKGFCDTCALQLERCPMCRDPIQERKLDPEENTNTLCV
;
A
#
# COMPACT_ATOMS: atom_id res chain seq x y z
N MET A 1 -9.87 -1.02 5.41
CA MET A 1 -10.14 -1.32 3.98
C MET A 1 -8.82 -1.42 3.26
N LEU A 2 -8.76 -2.16 2.16
CA LEU A 2 -7.60 -2.27 1.28
C LEU A 2 -7.32 -0.93 0.58
N ASN A 3 -6.03 -0.63 0.37
CA ASN A 3 -5.59 0.63 -0.21
C ASN A 3 -5.32 0.48 -1.71
N SER A 4 -6.14 1.11 -2.55
CA SER A 4 -5.98 1.10 -4.02
C SER A 4 -4.79 1.91 -4.56
N ASN A 5 -4.07 2.62 -3.68
CA ASN A 5 -2.84 3.34 -3.99
C ASN A 5 -1.59 2.64 -3.44
N ASP A 6 -1.76 1.59 -2.63
CA ASP A 6 -0.69 0.78 -2.07
C ASP A 6 -0.95 -0.70 -2.39
N VAL A 7 -0.94 -0.96 -3.70
CA VAL A 7 -1.31 -2.23 -4.33
C VAL A 7 -0.49 -2.41 -5.59
N SER A 8 -0.18 -3.66 -5.95
CA SER A 8 0.43 -3.99 -7.23
C SER A 8 -0.53 -3.81 -8.41
N GLU A 9 0.04 -3.69 -9.60
CA GLU A 9 -0.59 -3.11 -10.79
C GLU A 9 -1.90 -3.79 -11.25
N TYR A 10 -2.03 -5.11 -11.05
CA TYR A 10 -3.13 -5.90 -11.62
C TYR A 10 -4.11 -6.45 -10.59
N LEU A 11 -3.90 -6.19 -9.29
CA LEU A 11 -4.85 -6.62 -8.28
C LEU A 11 -6.15 -5.82 -8.40
N LYS A 12 -7.27 -6.53 -8.45
CA LYS A 12 -8.60 -5.94 -8.44
C LYS A 12 -9.07 -5.84 -7.00
N ILE A 13 -9.54 -4.68 -6.60
CA ILE A 13 -10.13 -4.42 -5.29
C ILE A 13 -11.59 -4.01 -5.51
N SER A 14 -12.52 -4.35 -4.62
CA SER A 14 -13.90 -3.86 -4.66
C SER A 14 -14.00 -2.38 -4.24
N ALA A 15 -15.08 -1.69 -4.62
CA ALA A 15 -15.26 -0.27 -4.32
C ALA A 15 -15.29 0.06 -2.82
N ASP A 16 -15.74 -0.87 -1.97
CA ASP A 16 -15.70 -0.73 -0.52
C ASP A 16 -14.33 -1.07 0.10
N GLY A 17 -13.38 -1.56 -0.72
CA GLY A 17 -12.06 -1.99 -0.30
C GLY A 17 -12.07 -3.21 0.62
N LEU A 18 -13.08 -4.07 0.50
CA LEU A 18 -13.24 -5.27 1.32
C LEU A 18 -13.04 -6.58 0.54
N GLU A 19 -12.92 -6.56 -0.78
CA GLU A 19 -12.59 -7.75 -1.57
C GLU A 19 -11.34 -7.49 -2.41
N ALA A 20 -10.53 -8.54 -2.58
CA ALA A 20 -9.40 -8.53 -3.50
C ALA A 20 -9.41 -9.78 -4.37
N ARG A 21 -9.07 -9.61 -5.65
CA ARG A 21 -8.95 -10.68 -6.63
C ARG A 21 -7.76 -10.44 -7.55
N CYS A 22 -6.95 -11.48 -7.75
CA CYS A 22 -5.89 -11.49 -8.75
C CYS A 22 -6.29 -12.37 -9.93
N ASP A 23 -6.25 -11.82 -11.15
CA ASP A 23 -6.37 -12.59 -12.40
C ASP A 23 -5.07 -12.54 -13.24
N ALA A 24 -4.01 -11.92 -12.71
CA ALA A 24 -2.71 -11.81 -13.37
C ALA A 24 -1.83 -13.04 -13.07
N SER A 25 -0.80 -13.26 -13.88
CA SER A 25 0.20 -14.32 -13.68
C SER A 25 1.24 -14.00 -12.61
N SER A 26 1.33 -12.73 -12.19
CA SER A 26 2.24 -12.23 -11.15
C SER A 26 1.66 -12.39 -9.75
N PHE A 27 2.53 -12.27 -8.74
CA PHE A 27 2.15 -12.40 -7.34
C PHE A 27 1.79 -11.03 -6.75
N GLU A 28 0.52 -10.69 -6.87
CA GLU A 28 0.02 -9.34 -6.61
C GLU A 28 -0.21 -9.11 -5.11
N SER A 29 0.20 -7.95 -4.59
CA SER A 29 0.21 -7.64 -3.16
C SER A 29 -0.53 -6.34 -2.83
N VAL A 30 -1.10 -6.26 -1.63
CA VAL A 30 -1.83 -5.08 -1.14
C VAL A 30 -1.66 -4.90 0.37
N ARG A 31 -1.64 -3.64 0.82
CA ARG A 31 -1.80 -3.26 2.23
C ARG A 31 -3.14 -2.55 2.47
N CYS A 32 -3.63 -2.60 3.70
CA CYS A 32 -4.78 -1.81 4.12
C CYS A 32 -4.44 -0.32 4.28
N THR A 33 -5.46 0.53 4.41
CA THR A 33 -5.30 1.99 4.52
C THR A 33 -4.85 2.49 5.89
N PHE A 34 -4.92 1.66 6.93
CA PHE A 34 -4.73 2.11 8.31
C PHE A 34 -3.53 1.44 8.99
N GLN A 35 -2.64 2.27 9.52
CA GLN A 35 -1.42 1.85 10.22
C GLN A 35 -1.70 1.56 11.70
N VAL A 36 -1.24 0.41 12.16
CA VAL A 36 -1.28 -0.03 13.56
C VAL A 36 0.08 0.20 14.23
N ASN A 37 0.09 0.98 15.32
CA ASN A 37 1.32 1.30 16.06
C ASN A 37 1.37 0.73 17.49
N SER A 38 0.21 0.43 18.11
CA SER A 38 0.14 -0.07 19.49
C SER A 38 -1.21 -0.74 19.77
N GLY A 39 -1.29 -1.48 20.88
CA GLY A 39 -2.50 -2.18 21.31
C GLY A 39 -2.74 -3.52 20.61
N VAL A 40 -3.99 -3.96 20.67
CA VAL A 40 -4.44 -5.26 20.15
C VAL A 40 -5.41 -5.06 19.00
N TRP A 41 -5.12 -5.67 17.85
CA TRP A 41 -5.88 -5.50 16.62
C TRP A 41 -6.22 -6.85 16.02
N TYR A 42 -7.40 -6.92 15.42
CA TYR A 42 -7.91 -8.15 14.81
C TYR A 42 -8.64 -7.84 13.51
N TYR A 43 -8.47 -8.73 12.53
CA TYR A 43 -9.29 -8.75 11.33
C TYR A 43 -9.50 -10.20 10.86
N GLU A 44 -10.54 -10.40 10.06
CA GLU A 44 -10.84 -11.70 9.44
C GLU A 44 -10.75 -11.61 7.94
N VAL A 45 -10.43 -12.74 7.31
CA VAL A 45 -10.42 -12.91 5.87
C VAL A 45 -11.20 -14.17 5.52
N THR A 46 -12.26 -14.03 4.75
CA THR A 46 -13.01 -15.16 4.19
C THR A 46 -12.35 -15.60 2.89
N ILE A 47 -11.98 -16.86 2.84
CA ILE A 47 -11.35 -17.48 1.68
C ILE A 47 -12.43 -17.73 0.63
N VAL A 48 -12.33 -17.10 -0.54
CA VAL A 48 -13.28 -17.33 -1.64
C VAL A 48 -12.77 -18.44 -2.55
N THR A 49 -11.46 -18.47 -2.82
CA THR A 49 -10.79 -19.53 -3.59
C THR A 49 -9.61 -20.08 -2.80
N ALA A 50 -9.40 -21.40 -2.86
CA ALA A 50 -8.48 -22.11 -1.97
C ALA A 50 -7.06 -22.32 -2.54
N GLY A 51 -6.59 -21.46 -3.43
CA GLY A 51 -5.24 -21.55 -4.02
C GLY A 51 -4.20 -20.77 -3.23
N VAL A 52 -3.03 -20.55 -3.83
CA VAL A 52 -1.86 -19.96 -3.17
C VAL A 52 -2.08 -18.47 -2.89
N MET A 53 -2.10 -18.11 -1.61
CA MET A 53 -2.14 -16.73 -1.12
C MET A 53 -1.30 -16.66 0.16
N GLN A 54 -0.78 -15.47 0.45
CA GLN A 54 -0.05 -15.18 1.67
C GLN A 54 -0.74 -14.00 2.36
N ILE A 55 -1.38 -14.25 3.51
CA ILE A 55 -2.21 -13.26 4.20
C ILE A 55 -1.62 -13.00 5.59
N GLY A 56 -1.42 -11.73 5.94
CA GLY A 56 -0.57 -11.41 7.07
C GLY A 56 -0.50 -9.95 7.48
N TRP A 57 0.65 -9.59 8.04
CA TRP A 57 0.97 -8.22 8.43
C TRP A 57 2.26 -7.80 7.77
N ALA A 58 2.32 -6.54 7.34
CA ALA A 58 3.50 -5.94 6.72
C ALA A 58 3.69 -4.51 7.23
N THR A 59 4.91 -4.00 7.20
CA THR A 59 5.15 -2.57 7.43
C THR A 59 5.34 -1.83 6.10
N LYS A 60 5.57 -0.51 6.15
CA LYS A 60 5.95 0.29 4.97
C LYS A 60 7.33 -0.07 4.43
N ASN A 61 8.20 -0.67 5.25
CA ASN A 61 9.53 -1.09 4.82
C ASN A 61 9.49 -2.41 4.04
N SER A 62 8.35 -3.12 4.05
CA SER A 62 8.17 -4.32 3.25
C SER A 62 8.16 -4.01 1.76
N LYS A 63 8.88 -4.84 0.99
CA LYS A 63 9.07 -4.69 -0.44
C LYS A 63 8.28 -5.78 -1.16
N PHE A 64 7.42 -5.37 -2.08
CA PHE A 64 6.64 -6.31 -2.90
C PHE A 64 7.21 -6.29 -4.32
N LEU A 65 7.79 -7.41 -4.76
CA LEU A 65 8.30 -7.57 -6.12
C LEU A 65 7.44 -8.63 -6.82
N ASN A 66 6.30 -8.19 -7.33
CA ASN A 66 5.24 -9.05 -7.87
C ASN A 66 5.71 -9.94 -9.04
N HIS A 67 6.62 -9.46 -9.89
CA HIS A 67 7.18 -10.22 -11.01
C HIS A 67 8.25 -11.23 -10.57
N ASP A 68 8.92 -10.98 -9.46
CA ASP A 68 9.93 -11.88 -8.89
C ASP A 68 9.31 -12.89 -7.90
N GLY A 69 7.98 -12.81 -7.70
CA GLY A 69 7.24 -13.68 -6.79
C GLY A 69 7.39 -13.34 -5.31
N TYR A 70 7.90 -12.15 -4.96
CA TYR A 70 8.05 -11.71 -3.56
C TYR A 70 6.76 -11.06 -3.08
N GLY A 71 6.11 -11.69 -2.11
CA GLY A 71 4.90 -11.21 -1.44
C GLY A 71 5.08 -10.98 0.05
N ILE A 72 3.97 -11.02 0.79
CA ILE A 72 3.97 -10.87 2.25
C ILE A 72 4.68 -12.07 2.88
N GLY A 73 5.68 -11.82 3.71
CA GLY A 73 6.49 -12.86 4.36
C GLY A 73 7.82 -13.15 3.66
N ASP A 74 8.06 -12.57 2.48
CA ASP A 74 9.31 -12.73 1.74
C ASP A 74 10.36 -11.66 2.08
N ASP A 75 10.15 -10.91 3.17
CA ASP A 75 11.08 -9.96 3.76
C ASP A 75 11.06 -10.00 5.30
N GLU A 76 11.99 -9.29 5.94
CA GLU A 76 12.09 -9.23 7.41
C GLU A 76 11.04 -8.33 8.08
N TYR A 77 10.25 -7.60 7.30
CA TYR A 77 9.28 -6.60 7.76
C TYR A 77 7.82 -7.06 7.61
N SER A 78 7.59 -8.29 7.16
CA SER A 78 6.28 -8.88 6.97
C SER A 78 6.25 -10.35 7.34
N MET A 79 5.08 -10.85 7.72
CA MET A 79 4.86 -12.26 8.02
C MET A 79 3.47 -12.66 7.52
N ALA A 80 3.38 -13.82 6.87
CA ALA A 80 2.15 -14.30 6.28
C ALA A 80 1.83 -15.75 6.61
N TYR A 81 0.53 -16.02 6.58
CA TYR A 81 -0.07 -17.34 6.61
C TYR A 81 -0.46 -17.76 5.19
N ASP A 82 -0.08 -18.98 4.81
CA ASP A 82 -0.46 -19.62 3.56
C ASP A 82 -1.18 -20.92 3.86
N GLY A 83 -2.51 -20.89 3.76
CA GLY A 83 -3.33 -22.07 4.05
C GLY A 83 -3.38 -23.10 2.94
N CYS A 84 -2.92 -22.77 1.72
CA CYS A 84 -2.89 -23.71 0.59
C CYS A 84 -1.71 -24.67 0.74
N ARG A 85 -0.53 -24.10 1.00
CA ARG A 85 0.71 -24.85 1.23
C ARG A 85 0.92 -25.23 2.70
N GLN A 86 0.06 -24.72 3.58
CA GLN A 86 0.09 -24.92 5.03
C GLN A 86 1.39 -24.40 5.68
N LEU A 87 1.82 -23.22 5.26
CA LEU A 87 3.09 -22.60 5.64
C LEU A 87 2.87 -21.26 6.35
N ILE A 88 3.81 -20.92 7.24
CA ILE A 88 4.02 -19.55 7.70
C ILE A 88 5.29 -19.04 7.01
N TRP A 89 5.19 -17.89 6.35
CA TRP A 89 6.27 -17.21 5.64
C TRP A 89 6.79 -16.03 6.44
N TYR A 90 8.10 -15.92 6.58
CA TYR A 90 8.79 -14.80 7.21
C TYR A 90 10.25 -14.76 6.75
N ASN A 91 10.77 -13.57 6.43
CA ASN A 91 12.17 -13.37 6.05
C ASN A 91 12.61 -14.28 4.89
N ALA A 92 11.75 -14.45 3.87
CA ALA A 92 11.95 -15.36 2.73
C ALA A 92 12.17 -16.84 3.08
N HIS A 93 11.87 -17.23 4.33
CA HIS A 93 11.85 -18.61 4.78
C HIS A 93 10.41 -19.02 5.09
N SER A 94 10.16 -20.34 5.06
CA SER A 94 8.86 -20.88 5.44
C SER A 94 8.99 -22.04 6.41
N ARG A 95 7.95 -22.21 7.23
CA ARG A 95 7.81 -23.35 8.14
C ARG A 95 6.39 -23.89 8.11
N PRO A 96 6.19 -25.21 8.23
CA PRO A 96 4.85 -25.79 8.24
C PRO A 96 4.08 -25.39 9.51
N HIS A 97 2.76 -25.33 9.37
CA HIS A 97 1.83 -25.15 10.49
C HIS A 97 0.83 -26.30 10.60
N LYS A 98 0.13 -26.41 11.72
CA LYS A 98 -0.76 -27.56 12.02
C LYS A 98 -2.20 -27.43 11.55
N HIS A 99 -2.63 -26.26 11.07
CA HIS A 99 -3.97 -26.13 10.50
C HIS A 99 -4.13 -26.97 9.23
N PRO A 100 -5.34 -27.50 8.95
CA PRO A 100 -5.63 -28.16 7.68
C PRO A 100 -5.47 -27.18 6.51
N CYS A 101 -5.36 -27.73 5.30
CA CYS A 101 -5.42 -26.92 4.09
C CYS A 101 -6.75 -26.17 4.04
N TRP A 102 -6.72 -24.88 3.71
CA TRP A 102 -7.94 -24.06 3.67
C TRP A 102 -8.86 -24.48 2.52
N LYS A 103 -10.13 -24.12 2.64
CA LYS A 103 -11.12 -24.27 1.58
C LYS A 103 -11.96 -23.02 1.42
N ALA A 104 -12.66 -22.91 0.29
CA ALA A 104 -13.63 -21.85 0.07
C ALA A 104 -14.66 -21.83 1.23
N GLY A 105 -14.90 -20.64 1.77
CA GLY A 105 -15.77 -20.40 2.93
C GLY A 105 -15.10 -20.50 4.30
N ASP A 106 -13.84 -20.94 4.37
CA ASP A 106 -13.05 -20.84 5.61
C ASP A 106 -12.76 -19.37 5.96
N VAL A 107 -12.57 -19.11 7.25
CA VAL A 107 -12.25 -17.77 7.76
C VAL A 107 -10.91 -17.81 8.49
N LEU A 108 -9.96 -17.05 7.96
CA LEU A 108 -8.67 -16.79 8.58
C LEU A 108 -8.76 -15.54 9.45
N GLY A 109 -8.56 -15.68 10.76
CA GLY A 109 -8.41 -14.61 11.72
C GLY A 109 -6.94 -14.25 11.96
N LEU A 110 -6.65 -12.96 12.06
CA LEU A 110 -5.30 -12.45 12.30
C LEU A 110 -5.30 -11.49 13.49
N LEU A 111 -4.72 -11.94 14.60
CA LEU A 111 -4.60 -11.18 15.84
C LEU A 111 -3.17 -10.66 16.00
N LEU A 112 -3.02 -9.35 16.10
CA LEU A 112 -1.76 -8.69 16.38
C LEU A 112 -1.83 -8.01 17.76
N GLU A 113 -0.98 -8.44 18.68
CA GLU A 113 -0.79 -7.81 19.98
C GLU A 113 0.58 -7.11 19.97
N VAL A 114 0.59 -5.82 19.63
CA VAL A 114 1.83 -5.07 19.41
C VAL A 114 2.64 -4.96 20.69
N ASP A 115 1.99 -4.66 21.82
CA ASP A 115 2.66 -4.44 23.10
C ASP A 115 3.24 -5.74 23.69
N LYS A 116 2.62 -6.89 23.36
CA LYS A 116 3.15 -8.23 23.71
C LYS A 116 4.10 -8.80 22.66
N GLN A 117 4.31 -8.06 21.55
CA GLN A 117 5.14 -8.46 20.43
C GLN A 117 4.79 -9.85 19.90
N GLN A 118 3.50 -10.09 19.64
CA GLN A 118 3.04 -11.37 19.10
C GLN A 118 1.95 -11.24 18.04
N LEU A 119 2.04 -12.14 17.06
CA LEU A 119 1.08 -12.34 15.99
C LEU A 119 0.52 -13.78 16.08
N VAL A 120 -0.81 -13.90 16.13
CA VAL A 120 -1.52 -15.17 16.20
C VAL A 120 -2.43 -15.31 14.99
N PHE A 121 -2.31 -16.45 14.30
CA PHE A 121 -3.20 -16.84 13.20
C PHE A 121 -4.26 -17.81 13.71
N LEU A 122 -5.50 -17.64 13.25
CA LEU A 122 -6.63 -18.47 13.61
C LEU A 122 -7.35 -18.97 12.36
N LEU A 123 -7.64 -20.26 12.22
CA LEU A 123 -8.46 -20.77 11.11
C LEU A 123 -9.77 -21.30 11.68
N ASN A 124 -10.88 -20.68 11.26
CA ASN A 124 -12.22 -20.95 11.80
C ASN A 124 -12.26 -20.90 13.34
N GLY A 125 -11.55 -19.93 13.92
CA GLY A 125 -11.43 -19.74 15.37
C GLY A 125 -10.41 -20.62 16.09
N ASN A 126 -9.81 -21.61 15.43
CA ASN A 126 -8.74 -22.43 16.01
C ASN A 126 -7.40 -21.70 15.90
N SER A 127 -6.71 -21.45 17.00
CA SER A 127 -5.47 -20.67 17.03
C SER A 127 -4.21 -21.52 16.90
N LEU A 128 -3.24 -21.04 16.11
CA LEU A 128 -1.85 -21.50 16.16
C LEU A 128 -1.08 -20.86 17.33
N PRO A 129 0.09 -21.42 17.70
CA PRO A 129 0.99 -20.76 18.65
C PRO A 129 1.39 -19.34 18.20
N PRO A 130 1.62 -18.41 19.13
CA PRO A 130 2.03 -17.04 18.80
C PRO A 130 3.39 -16.96 18.09
N ASN A 131 3.49 -16.06 17.13
CA ASN A 131 4.70 -15.74 16.39
C ASN A 131 5.31 -14.43 16.90
N LYS A 132 6.59 -14.46 17.26
CA LYS A 132 7.31 -13.27 17.76
C LYS A 132 8.41 -12.78 16.83
N GLU A 133 8.80 -13.60 15.85
CA GLU A 133 9.96 -13.37 14.98
C GLU A 133 9.83 -12.07 14.16
N LEU A 134 8.62 -11.71 13.72
CA LEU A 134 8.33 -10.44 13.04
C LEU A 134 8.79 -9.23 13.87
N PHE A 135 8.72 -9.33 15.19
CA PHE A 135 9.09 -8.24 16.09
C PHE A 135 10.60 -8.09 16.27
N THR A 136 11.42 -8.96 15.69
CA THR A 136 12.88 -8.78 15.68
C THR A 136 13.28 -7.52 14.89
N HIS A 137 12.59 -7.22 13.79
CA HIS A 137 12.91 -6.11 12.90
C HIS A 137 11.87 -4.98 12.90
N ALA A 138 10.62 -5.25 13.27
CA ALA A 138 9.55 -4.25 13.31
C ALA A 138 8.89 -4.19 14.70
N LYS A 139 8.80 -3.00 15.30
CA LYS A 139 8.12 -2.82 16.60
C LYS A 139 6.77 -2.13 16.51
N SER A 140 6.47 -1.47 15.39
CA SER A 140 5.23 -0.73 15.13
C SER A 140 5.07 -0.52 13.62
N GLY A 141 4.00 0.16 13.21
CA GLY A 141 3.80 0.54 11.80
C GLY A 141 3.26 -0.59 10.93
N PHE A 142 2.46 -1.49 11.52
CA PHE A 142 1.93 -2.66 10.84
C PHE A 142 0.64 -2.34 10.08
N PHE A 143 0.45 -2.99 8.93
CA PHE A 143 -0.74 -2.96 8.12
C PHE A 143 -1.19 -4.39 7.88
N ALA A 144 -2.51 -4.61 7.85
CA ALA A 144 -3.04 -5.84 7.29
C ALA A 144 -2.64 -5.91 5.82
N ALA A 145 -2.15 -7.06 5.37
CA ALA A 145 -1.59 -7.21 4.04
C ALA A 145 -1.88 -8.60 3.47
N ALA A 146 -1.91 -8.70 2.14
CA ALA A 146 -2.05 -9.98 1.47
C ALA A 146 -1.40 -9.98 0.09
N SER A 147 -0.94 -11.16 -0.33
CA SER A 147 -0.45 -11.47 -1.67
C SER A 147 -1.23 -12.61 -2.29
N PHE A 148 -1.49 -12.52 -3.60
CA PHE A 148 -2.39 -13.39 -4.33
C PHE A 148 -1.73 -13.93 -5.59
N MET A 149 -1.72 -15.25 -5.74
CA MET A 149 -1.42 -15.87 -7.02
C MET A 149 -2.61 -15.73 -7.98
N SER A 150 -2.42 -16.12 -9.23
CA SER A 150 -3.46 -16.12 -10.27
C SER A 150 -4.75 -16.81 -9.82
N TYR A 151 -5.87 -16.18 -10.18
CA TYR A 151 -7.23 -16.63 -9.94
C TYR A 151 -7.60 -16.77 -8.46
N GLN A 152 -6.88 -16.07 -7.58
CA GLN A 152 -7.17 -16.09 -6.14
C GLN A 152 -7.99 -14.89 -5.69
N GLN A 153 -8.89 -15.12 -4.73
CA GLN A 153 -9.82 -14.13 -4.21
C GLN A 153 -10.10 -14.33 -2.71
N CYS A 154 -10.24 -13.21 -1.99
CA CYS A 154 -10.63 -13.16 -0.59
C CYS A 154 -11.54 -11.96 -0.30
N GLU A 155 -12.33 -12.07 0.78
CA GLU A 155 -13.07 -10.96 1.39
C GLU A 155 -12.49 -10.64 2.77
N PHE A 156 -12.12 -9.39 3.02
CA PHE A 156 -11.57 -8.87 4.26
C PHE A 156 -12.67 -8.24 5.12
N ASN A 157 -12.80 -8.73 6.35
CA ASN A 157 -13.59 -8.09 7.38
C ASN A 157 -12.68 -7.35 8.36
N PHE A 158 -12.61 -6.04 8.18
CA PHE A 158 -11.89 -5.09 9.04
C PHE A 158 -12.72 -4.58 10.24
N GLY A 159 -13.89 -5.19 10.46
CA GLY A 159 -14.90 -4.78 11.45
C GLY A 159 -16.12 -4.10 10.84
N ALA A 160 -16.26 -4.09 9.51
CA ALA A 160 -17.43 -3.58 8.80
C ALA A 160 -18.69 -4.43 9.05
N LYS A 161 -18.51 -5.73 9.30
CA LYS A 161 -19.55 -6.67 9.72
C LYS A 161 -19.11 -7.43 10.98
N PRO A 162 -20.04 -8.03 11.76
CA PRO A 162 -19.65 -8.87 12.90
C PRO A 162 -18.63 -9.93 12.51
N PHE A 163 -17.61 -10.13 13.35
CA PHE A 163 -16.62 -11.19 13.17
C PHE A 163 -17.27 -12.55 13.41
N ARG A 164 -16.93 -13.55 12.59
CA ARG A 164 -17.46 -14.90 12.69
C ARG A 164 -16.79 -15.69 13.81
N TYR A 165 -15.50 -15.44 14.04
CA TYR A 165 -14.67 -16.13 15.03
C TYR A 165 -13.82 -15.11 15.81
N PRO A 166 -14.44 -14.20 16.59
CA PRO A 166 -13.68 -13.21 17.36
C PRO A 166 -12.79 -13.90 18.42
N PRO A 167 -11.56 -13.40 18.65
CA PRO A 167 -10.70 -13.93 19.70
C PRO A 167 -11.26 -13.58 21.09
N LYS A 168 -10.82 -14.34 22.11
CA LYS A 168 -11.28 -14.14 23.50
C LYS A 168 -10.71 -12.90 24.20
N VAL A 169 -9.73 -12.24 23.60
CA VAL A 169 -9.09 -11.02 24.14
C VAL A 169 -9.84 -9.79 23.64
N ALA A 170 -9.76 -8.67 24.36
CA ALA A 170 -10.26 -7.39 23.85
C ALA A 170 -9.36 -6.89 22.72
N PHE A 171 -9.97 -6.39 21.64
CA PHE A 171 -9.25 -5.92 20.45
C PHE A 171 -9.95 -4.72 19.80
N LYS A 172 -9.19 -3.99 18.97
CA LYS A 172 -9.66 -2.87 18.15
C LYS A 172 -9.96 -3.33 16.73
N LYS A 173 -10.92 -2.66 16.09
CA LYS A 173 -11.31 -2.89 14.70
C LYS A 173 -10.80 -1.75 13.83
N PHE A 174 -10.37 -2.06 12.62
CA PHE A 174 -9.86 -1.04 11.69
C PHE A 174 -10.96 -0.07 11.25
N ASN A 175 -12.19 -0.55 11.04
CA ASN A 175 -13.33 0.28 10.63
C ASN A 175 -13.75 1.34 11.66
N ASP A 176 -13.32 1.21 12.92
CA ASP A 176 -13.56 2.23 13.95
C ASP A 176 -12.65 3.46 13.76
N TYR A 177 -11.54 3.31 13.02
CA TYR A 177 -10.51 4.35 12.87
C TYR A 177 -10.22 4.77 11.42
N GLY A 178 -10.53 3.92 10.44
CA GLY A 178 -10.33 4.19 9.03
C GLY A 178 -11.64 4.16 8.24
N LYS A 179 -11.80 5.12 7.33
CA LYS A 179 -12.88 5.16 6.32
C LYS A 179 -12.30 5.53 4.96
N LEU A 180 -12.89 4.99 3.89
CA LEU A 180 -12.61 5.44 2.52
C LEU A 180 -13.53 6.62 2.23
N SER A 181 -12.96 7.72 1.74
CA SER A 181 -13.72 8.83 1.18
C SER A 181 -14.50 8.40 -0.08
N SER A 182 -15.48 9.20 -0.50
CA SER A 182 -16.23 8.92 -1.73
C SER A 182 -15.33 8.78 -2.95
N ASP A 183 -14.29 9.62 -3.04
CA ASP A 183 -13.33 9.60 -4.16
C ASP A 183 -12.46 8.33 -4.15
N GLU A 184 -12.04 7.86 -2.97
CA GLU A 184 -11.26 6.63 -2.84
C GLU A 184 -12.06 5.36 -3.15
N LYS A 185 -13.39 5.42 -3.07
CA LYS A 185 -14.27 4.31 -3.48
C LYS A 185 -14.49 4.25 -5.00
N VAL A 186 -14.12 5.30 -5.74
CA VAL A 186 -14.27 5.31 -7.20
C VAL A 186 -13.17 4.47 -7.84
N ILE A 187 -13.54 3.31 -8.36
CA ILE A 187 -12.63 2.45 -9.11
C ILE A 187 -12.68 2.83 -10.58
N LEU A 188 -11.68 3.57 -11.01
CA LEU A 188 -11.53 3.95 -12.42
C LEU A 188 -10.75 2.89 -13.20
N PRO A 189 -11.15 2.59 -14.44
CA PRO A 189 -10.31 1.84 -15.37
C PRO A 189 -8.92 2.48 -15.48
N ARG A 190 -7.88 1.65 -15.57
CA ARG A 190 -6.50 2.11 -15.53
C ARG A 190 -6.20 3.22 -16.55
N TYR A 191 -6.66 3.08 -17.80
CA TYR A 191 -6.44 4.11 -18.82
C TYR A 191 -7.03 5.48 -18.42
N ARG A 192 -8.16 5.49 -17.69
CA ARG A 192 -8.73 6.74 -17.14
C ARG A 192 -7.94 7.25 -15.94
N LYS A 193 -7.52 6.37 -15.03
CA LYS A 193 -6.65 6.74 -13.90
C LYS A 193 -5.34 7.35 -14.40
N MET A 194 -4.71 6.74 -15.40
CA MET A 194 -3.49 7.26 -16.03
C MET A 194 -3.73 8.59 -16.75
N ALA A 195 -4.84 8.74 -17.48
CA ALA A 195 -5.17 10.01 -18.11
C ALA A 195 -5.40 11.14 -17.08
N LEU A 196 -6.06 10.84 -15.96
CA LEU A 196 -6.23 11.80 -14.87
C LEU A 196 -4.92 12.11 -14.16
N LEU A 197 -4.06 11.11 -13.92
CA LEU A 197 -2.73 11.33 -13.35
C LEU A 197 -1.88 12.17 -14.28
N GLN A 198 -1.83 11.88 -15.59
CA GLN A 198 -1.12 12.69 -16.57
C GLN A 198 -1.62 14.14 -16.58
N LYS A 199 -2.94 14.36 -16.49
CA LYS A 199 -3.52 15.70 -16.32
C LYS A 199 -3.13 16.36 -14.99
N LYS A 200 -2.87 15.58 -13.94
CA LYS A 200 -2.49 16.07 -12.60
C LYS A 200 -0.98 16.28 -12.46
N THR A 201 -0.15 15.54 -13.18
CA THR A 201 1.32 15.66 -13.22
C THR A 201 1.75 16.90 -14.02
N LEU A 202 0.88 17.40 -14.89
CA LEU A 202 0.95 18.75 -15.42
C LEU A 202 0.18 19.69 -14.49
N LEU A 203 0.70 19.95 -13.29
CA LEU A 203 0.41 21.25 -12.68
C LEU A 203 1.00 22.27 -13.66
N GLU A 204 0.14 22.92 -14.44
CA GLU A 204 0.54 24.04 -15.30
C GLU A 204 1.37 25.01 -14.45
N GLY A 205 2.61 25.25 -14.87
CA GLY A 205 3.55 26.07 -14.11
C GLY A 205 4.38 25.33 -13.06
N SER A 206 4.46 23.99 -13.03
CA SER A 206 5.43 23.27 -12.17
C SER A 206 6.85 23.23 -12.76
N CYS A 207 7.86 23.15 -11.89
CA CYS A 207 9.28 23.09 -12.27
C CYS A 207 9.56 21.80 -13.06
N THR A 208 10.06 21.96 -14.27
CA THR A 208 10.39 20.86 -15.20
C THR A 208 11.54 19.96 -14.74
N LEU A 209 12.29 20.36 -13.71
CA LEU A 209 13.41 19.58 -13.18
C LEU A 209 13.04 18.73 -11.96
N CYS A 210 12.31 19.31 -10.99
CA CYS A 210 11.92 18.57 -9.79
C CYS A 210 10.48 18.07 -9.79
N CYS A 211 9.63 18.59 -10.68
CA CYS A 211 8.19 18.30 -10.74
C CYS A 211 7.46 18.50 -9.40
N ASP A 212 8.01 19.33 -8.52
CA ASP A 212 7.57 19.47 -7.12
C ASP A 212 7.15 20.92 -6.81
N LYS A 213 8.05 21.88 -7.05
CA LYS A 213 7.79 23.31 -6.82
C LYS A 213 7.29 24.02 -8.07
N GLN A 214 6.58 25.13 -7.90
CA GLN A 214 6.18 26.01 -9.01
C GLN A 214 7.40 26.59 -9.74
N ALA A 215 7.30 26.72 -11.06
CA ALA A 215 8.28 27.28 -11.96
C ALA A 215 8.25 28.80 -11.90
N SER A 216 8.95 29.35 -10.91
CA SER A 216 8.97 30.79 -10.65
C SER A 216 10.13 31.55 -11.30
N MET A 217 11.03 30.88 -12.03
CA MET A 217 12.30 31.48 -12.50
C MET A 217 12.44 31.57 -14.02
N VAL A 218 13.06 32.68 -14.45
CA VAL A 218 13.53 32.98 -15.80
C VAL A 218 15.06 33.02 -15.81
N LEU A 219 15.70 32.30 -16.74
CA LEU A 219 17.15 32.28 -16.91
C LEU A 219 17.61 33.29 -17.97
N LEU A 220 18.50 34.22 -17.63
CA LEU A 220 19.04 35.23 -18.55
C LEU A 220 20.46 34.88 -19.02
N PRO A 221 20.84 35.22 -20.27
CA PRO A 221 20.09 36.06 -21.24
C PRO A 221 19.07 35.30 -22.10
N CYS A 222 19.04 33.96 -22.06
CA CYS A 222 18.22 33.14 -22.96
C CYS A 222 16.70 33.20 -22.73
N GLN A 223 16.25 33.79 -21.61
CA GLN A 223 14.85 33.95 -21.20
C GLN A 223 14.04 32.65 -21.05
N HIS A 224 14.70 31.50 -20.95
CA HIS A 224 14.00 30.23 -20.73
C HIS A 224 13.39 30.15 -19.32
N LYS A 225 12.12 29.69 -19.28
CA LYS A 225 11.26 29.53 -18.11
C LYS A 225 11.09 28.04 -17.75
N GLY A 226 10.36 27.74 -16.68
CA GLY A 226 10.00 26.36 -16.32
C GLY A 226 10.81 25.77 -15.17
N PHE A 227 11.45 26.60 -14.34
CA PHE A 227 12.30 26.15 -13.24
C PHE A 227 11.89 26.83 -11.93
N CYS A 228 11.88 26.09 -10.82
CA CYS A 228 11.76 26.69 -9.49
C CYS A 228 13.07 27.35 -9.08
N ASP A 229 12.99 28.23 -8.08
CA ASP A 229 14.12 28.89 -7.43
C ASP A 229 15.28 27.93 -7.10
N THR A 230 14.93 26.78 -6.53
CA THR A 230 15.88 25.84 -5.95
C THR A 230 16.63 25.10 -7.05
N CYS A 231 15.92 24.64 -8.08
CA CYS A 231 16.52 23.97 -9.22
C CYS A 231 17.30 24.96 -10.09
N ALA A 232 16.82 26.19 -10.27
CA ALA A 232 17.51 27.21 -11.04
C ALA A 232 18.89 27.54 -10.46
N LEU A 233 19.04 27.57 -9.13
CA LEU A 233 20.31 27.83 -8.45
C LEU A 233 21.36 26.74 -8.68
N GLN A 234 20.95 25.50 -8.98
CA GLN A 234 21.86 24.38 -9.23
C GLN A 234 22.37 24.31 -10.68
N LEU A 235 21.87 25.17 -11.56
CA LEU A 235 22.23 25.16 -12.98
C LEU A 235 23.31 26.19 -13.28
N GLU A 236 24.40 25.79 -13.93
CA GLU A 236 25.41 26.73 -14.48
C GLU A 236 25.10 27.14 -15.93
N ARG A 237 24.42 26.27 -16.66
CA ARG A 237 23.98 26.47 -18.05
C ARG A 237 22.51 26.13 -18.19
N CYS A 238 21.83 26.82 -19.11
CA CYS A 238 20.43 26.57 -19.38
C CYS A 238 20.25 25.15 -19.93
N PRO A 239 19.38 24.30 -19.35
CA PRO A 239 19.15 22.95 -19.84
C PRO A 239 18.45 22.90 -21.21
N MET A 240 17.81 24.00 -21.63
CA MET A 240 17.11 24.08 -22.91
C MET A 240 18.04 24.45 -24.08
N CYS A 241 18.88 25.48 -23.92
CA CYS A 241 19.76 25.97 -24.99
C CYS A 241 21.26 25.83 -24.72
N ARG A 242 21.66 25.40 -23.52
CA ARG A 242 23.06 25.24 -23.06
C ARG A 242 23.86 26.54 -22.93
N ASP A 243 23.20 27.69 -23.05
CA ASP A 243 23.81 29.00 -22.83
C ASP A 243 24.22 29.18 -21.35
N PRO A 244 25.33 29.89 -21.07
CA PRO A 244 25.73 30.24 -19.70
C PRO A 244 24.65 31.10 -19.02
N ILE A 245 24.29 30.74 -17.79
CA ILE A 245 23.32 31.50 -17.00
C ILE A 245 24.03 32.67 -16.34
N GLN A 246 23.69 33.89 -16.74
CA GLN A 246 24.26 35.12 -16.18
C GLN A 246 23.44 35.65 -15.01
N GLU A 247 22.12 35.59 -15.12
CA GLU A 247 21.20 36.09 -14.10
C GLU A 247 19.96 35.21 -14.03
N ARG A 248 19.36 35.10 -12.83
CA ARG A 248 18.11 34.35 -12.59
C ARG A 248 17.10 35.32 -12.00
N LYS A 249 15.99 35.57 -12.69
CA LYS A 249 14.93 36.48 -12.23
C LYS A 249 13.66 35.71 -11.94
N LEU A 250 12.85 36.24 -11.03
CA LEU A 250 11.48 35.78 -10.86
C LEU A 250 10.69 36.12 -12.12
N ASP A 251 9.84 35.19 -12.55
CA ASP A 251 8.94 35.39 -13.68
C ASP A 251 7.85 36.41 -13.31
N PRO A 252 7.75 37.57 -13.98
CA PRO A 252 6.77 38.60 -13.65
C PRO A 252 5.31 38.22 -13.96
N GLU A 253 5.04 37.11 -14.68
CA GLU A 253 3.69 36.74 -15.10
C GLU A 253 2.83 36.01 -14.04
N GLU A 254 3.34 35.66 -12.86
CA GLU A 254 2.60 34.86 -11.86
C GLU A 254 1.98 35.64 -10.68
N ASN A 255 1.88 36.97 -10.75
CA ASN A 255 1.25 37.76 -9.67
C ASN A 255 -0.23 38.13 -9.92
N THR A 256 -0.95 37.42 -10.80
CA THR A 256 -2.35 37.75 -11.15
C THR A 256 -3.34 36.58 -11.08
N ASN A 257 -3.16 35.63 -10.15
CA ASN A 257 -4.21 34.63 -9.90
C ASN A 257 -4.44 34.26 -8.43
N THR A 258 -4.46 35.28 -7.57
CA THR A 258 -5.06 35.16 -6.24
C THR A 258 -6.19 36.17 -6.14
N LEU A 259 -7.40 35.66 -5.91
CA LEU A 259 -8.68 36.35 -5.64
C LEU A 259 -9.55 36.64 -6.87
N CYS A 260 -10.33 35.64 -7.30
CA CYS A 260 -11.73 35.88 -7.67
C CYS A 260 -12.62 35.14 -6.66
N VAL A 261 -13.43 35.96 -5.97
CA VAL A 261 -14.53 35.60 -5.06
C VAL A 261 -15.61 34.81 -5.78
#